data_AF-C2BDU9-F1
#
_entry.id   AF-C2BDU9-F1
#
_cell.length_a   1.000
_cell.length_b   1.000
_cell.length_c   1.000
_cell.angle_alpha   90.00
_cell.angle_beta   90.00
_cell.angle_gamma   90.00
#
_symmetry.space_group_name_H-M   'P 1'
#
loop_
_entity.id
_entity.type
_entity.pdbx_description
1 polymer ?
#
loop_
_entity_poly.entity_id
_entity_poly.type
_entity_poly.pdbx_seq_one_letter_code
_entity_poly.pdbx_strand_id
1 'polypeptide(L)'
;MTNLDIFLIDYEIYKANPNWWLDITEIFLKPGLIFKASFNNEHTNILEKISAYGSDLSISFEKNVLGVEGIINEEMIRDFKASYKVKNGDGIDYYSPFISLEIGENYCSAHHGSELYLSNLSEDELEKIYKIINPLDQYLKFDIS
;
A
#
# COMPACT_ATOMS: atom_id res chain seq x y z
N MET A 1 10.17 -12.09 16.48
CA MET A 1 9.41 -11.66 15.30
C MET A 1 8.74 -10.37 15.71
N THR A 2 8.87 -9.33 14.89
CA THR A 2 8.43 -7.98 15.25
C THR A 2 7.28 -7.59 14.34
N ASN A 3 6.21 -7.08 14.93
CA ASN A 3 5.12 -6.45 14.22
C ASN A 3 5.19 -4.93 14.42
N LEU A 4 4.81 -4.18 13.41
CA LEU A 4 4.84 -2.73 13.39
C LEU A 4 3.59 -2.20 12.70
N ASP A 5 2.79 -1.47 13.46
CA ASP A 5 1.63 -0.75 12.94
C ASP A 5 2.00 0.73 12.79
N ILE A 6 1.65 1.36 11.67
CA ILE A 6 1.97 2.75 11.35
C ILE A 6 0.69 3.44 10.91
N PHE A 7 0.36 4.54 11.58
CA PHE A 7 -0.85 5.34 11.35
C PHE A 7 -0.46 6.77 11.00
N LEU A 8 -0.98 7.28 9.89
CA LEU A 8 -0.88 8.69 9.54
C LEU A 8 -1.78 9.53 10.44
N ILE A 9 -1.19 10.50 11.15
CA ILE A 9 -1.92 11.39 12.06
C ILE A 9 -1.93 12.85 11.61
N ASP A 10 -1.04 13.24 10.69
CA ASP A 10 -1.03 14.57 10.09
C ASP A 10 -0.69 14.50 8.60
N TYR A 11 -1.66 14.91 7.77
CA TYR A 11 -1.58 14.87 6.32
C TYR A 11 -0.49 15.79 5.76
N GLU A 12 -0.01 16.78 6.50
CA GLU A 12 1.12 17.63 6.11
C GLU A 12 2.42 16.85 5.85
N ILE A 13 2.47 15.55 6.20
CA ILE A 13 3.53 14.62 5.80
C ILE A 13 3.83 14.68 4.29
N TYR A 14 2.85 15.01 3.43
CA TYR A 14 3.08 15.10 1.98
C TYR A 14 4.15 16.15 1.62
N LYS A 15 4.33 17.18 2.46
CA LYS A 15 5.35 18.21 2.27
C LYS A 15 6.75 17.73 2.67
N ALA A 16 6.82 16.84 3.66
CA ALA A 16 8.06 16.29 4.17
C ALA A 16 8.53 15.09 3.32
N ASN A 17 7.64 14.12 3.10
CA ASN A 17 7.86 13.02 2.19
C ASN A 17 6.51 12.58 1.57
N PRO A 18 6.19 13.00 0.33
CA PRO A 18 4.97 12.56 -0.33
C PRO A 18 4.96 11.05 -0.60
N ASN A 19 6.11 10.38 -0.63
CA ASN A 19 6.25 8.98 -1.01
C ASN A 19 6.46 8.02 0.16
N TRP A 20 6.32 8.48 1.42
CA TRP A 20 6.64 7.67 2.60
C TRP A 20 5.98 6.28 2.58
N TRP A 21 4.72 6.22 2.14
CA TRP A 21 3.96 4.98 2.01
C TRP A 21 4.57 4.06 0.96
N LEU A 22 4.91 4.60 -0.21
CA LEU A 22 5.50 3.83 -1.31
C LEU A 22 6.90 3.33 -0.90
N ASP A 23 7.71 4.17 -0.25
CA ASP A 23 9.05 3.80 0.22
C ASP A 23 9.02 2.56 1.13
N ILE A 24 8.00 2.44 2.00
CA ILE A 24 7.80 1.25 2.83
C ILE A 24 7.26 0.08 2.00
N THR A 25 6.27 0.33 1.14
CA THR A 25 5.64 -0.69 0.28
C THR A 25 6.65 -1.39 -0.63
N GLU A 26 7.64 -0.65 -1.12
CA GLU A 26 8.70 -1.17 -1.99
C GLU A 26 9.58 -2.24 -1.32
N ILE A 27 9.66 -2.26 0.01
CA ILE A 27 10.39 -3.31 0.75
C ILE A 27 9.72 -4.69 0.54
N PHE A 28 8.41 -4.70 0.30
CA PHE A 28 7.58 -5.91 0.20
C PHE A 28 7.18 -6.25 -1.24
N LEU A 29 7.20 -5.28 -2.16
CA LEU A 29 6.88 -5.49 -3.59
C LEU A 29 7.93 -6.35 -4.30
N LYS A 30 7.82 -7.67 -4.16
CA LYS A 30 8.70 -8.66 -4.78
C LYS A 30 7.89 -9.55 -5.74
N PRO A 31 8.43 -9.85 -6.95
CA PRO A 31 7.77 -10.77 -7.87
C PRO A 31 7.53 -12.15 -7.24
N GLY A 32 6.43 -12.79 -7.63
CA GLY A 32 6.09 -14.15 -7.18
C GLY A 32 5.33 -14.23 -5.86
N LEU A 33 5.14 -13.12 -5.15
CA LEU A 33 4.27 -13.06 -3.97
C LEU A 33 2.80 -12.91 -4.36
N ILE A 34 1.91 -13.44 -3.53
CA ILE A 34 0.47 -13.18 -3.64
C ILE A 34 0.21 -11.73 -3.23
N PHE A 35 -0.66 -11.05 -3.97
CA PHE A 35 -1.26 -9.80 -3.53
C PHE A 35 -2.78 -9.91 -3.46
N LYS A 36 -3.39 -9.10 -2.60
CA LYS A 36 -4.83 -8.84 -2.60
C LYS A 36 -5.05 -7.34 -2.55
N ALA A 37 -5.85 -6.80 -3.45
CA ALA A 37 -6.14 -5.38 -3.52
C ALA A 37 -7.64 -5.14 -3.63
N SER A 38 -8.11 -4.07 -2.99
CA SER A 38 -9.51 -3.65 -3.06
C SER A 38 -9.65 -2.24 -3.63
N PHE A 39 -10.71 -2.00 -4.39
CA PHE A 39 -10.96 -0.74 -5.10
C PHE A 39 -12.41 -0.31 -4.97
N ASN A 40 -12.69 0.98 -5.06
CA ASN A 40 -14.05 1.45 -5.31
C ASN A 40 -14.47 1.07 -6.75
N ASN A 41 -15.61 0.39 -6.89
CA ASN A 41 -16.09 -0.11 -8.18
C ASN A 41 -16.62 0.99 -9.12
N GLU A 42 -16.76 2.22 -8.60
CA GLU A 42 -17.27 3.37 -9.36
C GLU A 42 -16.27 3.88 -10.41
N HIS A 43 -15.03 3.37 -10.41
CA HIS A 43 -14.01 3.71 -11.39
C HIS A 43 -14.13 2.85 -12.65
N THR A 44 -14.65 3.47 -13.72
CA THR A 44 -14.89 2.87 -15.04
C THR A 44 -13.65 2.24 -15.70
N ASN A 45 -12.44 2.59 -15.27
CA ASN A 45 -11.18 2.14 -15.89
C ASN A 45 -10.38 1.17 -15.01
N ILE A 46 -10.92 0.72 -13.88
CA ILE A 46 -10.15 -0.14 -12.96
C ILE A 46 -9.89 -1.52 -13.59
N LEU A 47 -10.86 -2.08 -14.31
CA LEU A 47 -10.74 -3.37 -14.98
C LEU A 47 -9.70 -3.35 -16.11
N GLU A 48 -9.56 -2.23 -16.82
CA GLU A 48 -8.50 -2.03 -17.82
C GLU A 48 -7.10 -1.95 -17.18
N LYS A 49 -6.97 -1.36 -15.99
CA LYS A 49 -5.71 -1.36 -15.24
C LYS A 49 -5.37 -2.76 -14.75
N ILE A 50 -6.35 -3.47 -14.21
CA ILE A 50 -6.16 -4.80 -13.63
C ILE A 50 -5.82 -5.83 -14.72
N SER A 51 -6.39 -5.72 -15.92
CA SER A 51 -6.08 -6.63 -17.04
C SER A 51 -4.62 -6.56 -17.50
N ALA A 52 -3.93 -5.43 -17.27
CA ALA A 52 -2.50 -5.29 -17.50
C ALA A 52 -1.64 -6.12 -16.52
N TYR A 53 -2.20 -6.54 -15.38
CA TYR A 53 -1.47 -7.38 -14.41
C TYR A 53 -1.45 -8.86 -14.79
N GLY A 54 -2.10 -9.26 -15.89
CA GLY A 54 -2.08 -10.62 -16.42
C GLY A 54 -3.43 -11.34 -16.34
N SER A 55 -3.47 -12.57 -16.84
CA SER A 55 -4.69 -13.38 -16.98
C SER A 55 -5.10 -14.14 -15.71
N ASP A 56 -4.18 -14.34 -14.77
CA ASP A 56 -4.35 -15.26 -13.64
C ASP A 56 -4.82 -14.49 -12.38
N LEU A 57 -5.88 -13.70 -12.55
CA LEU A 57 -6.45 -12.87 -11.49
C LEU A 57 -7.79 -13.43 -11.03
N SER A 58 -7.95 -13.54 -9.72
CA SER A 58 -9.26 -13.78 -9.10
C SER A 58 -9.91 -12.44 -8.81
N ILE A 59 -11.11 -12.22 -9.33
CA ILE A 59 -11.85 -10.97 -9.21
C ILE A 59 -13.15 -11.23 -8.46
N SER A 60 -13.41 -10.45 -7.42
CA SER A 60 -14.64 -10.49 -6.64
C SER A 60 -15.31 -9.12 -6.58
N PHE A 61 -16.64 -9.11 -6.50
CA PHE A 61 -17.43 -7.89 -6.38
C PHE A 61 -18.32 -8.00 -5.13
N GLU A 62 -18.13 -7.09 -4.18
CA GLU A 62 -18.97 -6.98 -3.00
C GLU A 62 -19.47 -5.54 -2.85
N LYS A 63 -20.78 -5.33 -3.05
CA LYS A 63 -21.42 -4.00 -3.07
C LYS A 63 -20.68 -3.05 -4.05
N ASN A 64 -20.03 -2.01 -3.51
CA ASN A 64 -19.28 -1.00 -4.26
C ASN A 64 -17.77 -1.25 -4.23
N VAL A 65 -17.32 -2.43 -3.80
CA VAL A 65 -15.91 -2.79 -3.71
C VAL A 65 -15.58 -3.90 -4.71
N LEU A 66 -14.52 -3.67 -5.48
CA LEU A 66 -13.88 -4.65 -6.34
C LEU A 66 -12.68 -5.24 -5.60
N GLY A 67 -12.64 -6.55 -5.41
CA GLY A 67 -11.48 -7.28 -4.91
C GLY A 67 -10.72 -7.93 -6.05
N VAL A 68 -9.39 -7.88 -5.99
CA VAL A 68 -8.48 -8.53 -6.94
C VAL A 68 -7.42 -9.29 -6.15
N GLU A 69 -7.22 -10.54 -6.50
CA GLU A 69 -6.15 -11.38 -6.00
C GLU A 69 -5.34 -11.94 -7.16
N GLY A 70 -4.02 -12.00 -6.99
CA GLY A 70 -3.12 -12.51 -8.02
C GLY A 70 -1.68 -12.63 -7.53
N ILE A 71 -0.76 -12.80 -8.47
CA ILE A 71 0.68 -12.87 -8.21
C ILE A 71 1.36 -11.59 -8.70
N ILE A 72 2.20 -11.00 -7.86
CA ILE A 72 2.99 -9.83 -8.20
C ILE A 72 3.95 -10.17 -9.35
N ASN A 73 3.90 -9.36 -10.40
CA ASN A 73 4.82 -9.43 -11.53
C ASN A 73 5.44 -8.05 -11.82
N GLU A 74 6.39 -8.02 -12.75
CA GLU A 74 7.16 -6.82 -13.10
C GLU A 74 6.29 -5.67 -13.63
N GLU A 75 5.19 -5.97 -14.33
CA GLU A 75 4.27 -4.96 -14.85
C GLU A 75 3.47 -4.32 -13.71
N MET A 76 3.01 -5.14 -12.76
CA MET A 76 2.32 -4.67 -11.57
C MET A 76 3.22 -3.81 -10.69
N ILE A 77 4.46 -4.25 -10.43
CA ILE A 77 5.46 -3.46 -9.68
C ILE A 77 5.69 -2.11 -10.38
N ARG A 78 5.77 -2.11 -11.71
CA ARG A 78 5.91 -0.89 -12.49
C ARG A 78 4.71 0.06 -12.33
N ASP A 79 3.47 -0.43 -12.38
CA ASP A 79 2.30 0.44 -12.20
C ASP A 79 2.22 0.99 -10.77
N PHE A 80 2.51 0.18 -9.76
CA PHE A 80 2.62 0.65 -8.36
C PHE A 80 3.61 1.82 -8.23
N LYS A 81 4.78 1.70 -8.88
CA LYS A 81 5.82 2.73 -8.86
C LYS A 81 5.50 3.95 -9.72
N ALA A 82 4.80 3.77 -10.84
CA ALA A 82 4.58 4.81 -11.84
C ALA A 82 3.40 5.75 -11.49
N SER A 83 2.42 5.26 -10.73
CA SER A 83 1.13 5.93 -10.57
C SER A 83 1.02 6.81 -9.32
N TYR A 84 2.03 6.85 -8.44
CA TYR A 84 1.81 7.45 -7.12
C TYR A 84 2.02 8.98 -7.12
N LYS A 85 0.90 9.70 -7.10
CA LYS A 85 0.80 11.09 -6.65
C LYS A 85 -0.25 11.13 -5.56
N VAL A 86 0.09 11.75 -4.43
CA VAL A 86 -0.85 12.08 -3.37
C VAL A 86 -2.08 12.74 -3.99
N LYS A 87 -3.26 12.15 -3.81
CA LYS A 87 -4.53 12.73 -4.23
C LYS A 87 -5.24 13.30 -3.03
N ASN A 88 -5.57 14.58 -3.07
CA ASN A 88 -6.42 15.18 -2.04
C ASN A 88 -7.89 14.91 -2.39
N GLY A 89 -8.59 14.14 -1.56
CA GLY A 89 -10.02 13.87 -1.67
C GLY A 89 -10.70 14.18 -0.34
N ASP A 90 -11.77 14.98 -0.35
CA ASP A 90 -12.52 15.37 0.87
C ASP A 90 -11.64 15.91 2.03
N GLY A 91 -10.49 16.52 1.70
CA GLY A 91 -9.53 17.03 2.68
C GLY A 91 -8.56 15.98 3.26
N ILE A 92 -8.58 14.76 2.72
CA ILE A 92 -7.72 13.63 3.08
C ILE A 92 -6.78 13.33 1.92
N ASP A 93 -5.52 13.10 2.22
CA ASP A 93 -4.53 12.68 1.22
C ASP A 93 -4.53 11.16 1.07
N TYR A 94 -4.76 10.69 -0.15
CA TYR A 94 -4.72 9.27 -0.50
C TYR A 94 -3.32 8.85 -0.96
N TYR A 95 -2.77 7.90 -0.21
CA TYR A 95 -1.48 7.25 -0.41
C TYR A 95 -1.49 6.01 -1.28
N SER A 96 -2.69 5.57 -1.66
CA SER A 96 -2.86 4.39 -2.47
C SER A 96 -4.12 4.55 -3.34
N PRO A 97 -4.09 4.09 -4.61
CA PRO A 97 -5.30 3.96 -5.40
C PRO A 97 -6.20 2.81 -4.92
N PHE A 98 -5.69 1.94 -4.05
CA PHE A 98 -6.41 0.84 -3.42
C PHE A 98 -7.02 1.31 -2.10
N ILE A 99 -8.20 0.80 -1.75
CA ILE A 99 -8.74 0.95 -0.39
C ILE A 99 -7.83 0.17 0.58
N SER A 100 -7.51 -1.08 0.21
CA SER A 100 -6.52 -1.91 0.89
C SER A 100 -5.61 -2.64 -0.10
N LEU A 101 -4.39 -2.95 0.34
CA LEU A 101 -3.39 -3.74 -0.37
C LEU A 101 -2.67 -4.68 0.61
N GLU A 102 -2.79 -5.98 0.39
CA GLU A 102 -2.03 -7.02 1.10
C GLU A 102 -0.96 -7.60 0.16
N ILE A 103 0.25 -7.83 0.69
CA ILE A 103 1.36 -8.48 -0.02
C ILE A 103 1.95 -9.58 0.86
N GLY A 104 1.83 -10.83 0.40
CA GLY A 104 2.21 -11.99 1.19
C GLY A 104 1.49 -12.01 2.55
N GLU A 105 2.19 -12.46 3.59
CA GLU A 105 1.67 -12.51 4.97
C GLU A 105 2.17 -11.34 5.84
N ASN A 106 3.05 -10.49 5.30
CA ASN A 106 3.86 -9.57 6.09
C ASN A 106 3.48 -8.10 5.92
N TYR A 107 2.65 -7.77 4.93
CA TYR A 107 2.31 -6.40 4.61
C TYR A 107 0.82 -6.26 4.34
N CYS A 108 0.20 -5.32 5.03
CA CYS A 108 -1.13 -4.81 4.70
C CYS A 108 -1.12 -3.29 4.77
N SER A 109 -1.65 -2.66 3.74
CA SER A 109 -1.99 -1.25 3.73
C SER A 109 -3.51 -1.09 3.71
N ALA A 110 -4.03 -0.19 4.52
CA ALA A 110 -5.46 0.09 4.63
C ALA A 110 -5.75 1.59 4.45
N HIS A 111 -7.03 1.90 4.29
CA HIS A 111 -7.57 3.26 4.24
C HIS A 111 -6.82 4.16 3.25
N HIS A 112 -6.64 3.67 2.02
CA HIS A 112 -5.91 4.40 0.99
C HIS A 112 -4.46 4.73 1.39
N GLY A 113 -3.80 3.87 2.16
CA GLY A 113 -2.40 4.03 2.52
C GLY A 113 -2.15 4.95 3.72
N SER A 114 -3.19 5.41 4.42
CA SER A 114 -3.01 6.12 5.69
C SER A 114 -2.60 5.19 6.82
N GLU A 115 -2.76 3.88 6.66
CA GLU A 115 -2.38 2.87 7.65
C GLU A 115 -1.58 1.74 7.02
N LEU A 116 -0.55 1.29 7.74
CA LEU A 116 0.26 0.13 7.41
C LEU A 116 0.34 -0.82 8.60
N TYR A 117 0.12 -2.11 8.35
CA TYR A 117 0.22 -3.20 9.30
C TYR A 117 1.29 -4.16 8.80
N LEU A 118 2.42 -4.20 9.49
CA LEU A 118 3.60 -4.94 9.07
C LEU A 118 3.85 -6.07 10.06
N SER A 119 3.92 -7.30 9.55
CA SER A 119 4.02 -8.51 10.38
C SER A 119 5.29 -9.29 10.08
N ASN A 120 5.80 -9.99 11.09
CA ASN A 120 6.94 -10.90 10.96
C ASN A 120 8.18 -10.25 10.33
N LEU A 121 8.47 -9.00 10.71
CA LEU A 121 9.61 -8.26 10.18
C LEU A 121 10.94 -8.87 10.62
N SER A 122 11.86 -8.98 9.67
CA SER A 122 13.28 -9.20 9.96
C SER A 122 13.94 -7.93 10.51
N GLU A 123 15.11 -8.08 11.16
CA GLU A 123 15.88 -6.94 11.67
C GLU A 123 16.28 -5.97 10.55
N ASP A 124 16.64 -6.47 9.38
CA ASP A 124 17.00 -5.66 8.20
C ASP A 124 15.79 -4.87 7.64
N GLU A 125 14.62 -5.50 7.55
CA GLU A 125 13.39 -4.81 7.13
C GLU A 125 13.00 -3.72 8.14
N LEU A 126 13.06 -4.04 9.43
CA LEU A 126 12.75 -3.09 10.50
C LEU A 126 13.70 -1.88 10.48
N GLU A 127 15.00 -2.10 10.28
CA GLU A 127 15.98 -1.01 10.15
C GLU A 127 15.68 -0.11 8.94
N LYS A 128 15.32 -0.70 7.80
CA LYS A 128 14.93 0.05 6.59
C LYS A 128 13.69 0.89 6.84
N ILE A 129 12.68 0.33 7.49
CA ILE A 129 11.43 1.03 7.81
C ILE A 129 11.71 2.21 8.76
N TYR A 130 12.51 2.01 9.82
CA TYR A 130 12.86 3.10 10.74
C TYR A 130 13.59 4.25 10.08
N LYS A 131 14.45 3.98 9.08
CA LYS A 131 15.10 5.05 8.30
C LYS A 131 14.09 5.92 7.55
N ILE A 132 12.94 5.35 7.17
CA ILE A 132 11.87 6.07 6.49
C ILE A 132 10.99 6.84 7.48
N ILE A 133 10.57 6.22 8.59
CA ILE A 133 9.55 6.80 9.48
C ILE A 133 10.12 7.70 10.59
N ASN A 134 11.36 7.50 11.04
CA ASN A 134 11.94 8.31 12.13
C ASN A 134 12.01 9.82 11.79
N PRO A 135 12.38 10.24 10.57
CA PRO A 135 12.32 11.65 10.18
C PRO A 135 10.90 12.23 10.10
N LEU A 136 9.87 11.38 10.19
CA LEU A 136 8.46 11.70 10.01
C LEU A 136 7.65 11.48 11.30
N ASP A 137 8.30 11.33 12.45
CA ASP A 137 7.71 10.98 13.75
C ASP A 137 6.58 11.91 14.20
N GLN A 138 6.65 13.20 13.86
CA GLN A 138 5.59 14.17 14.16
C GLN A 138 4.30 13.95 13.34
N TYR A 139 4.37 13.21 12.23
CA TYR A 139 3.25 12.96 11.32
C TYR A 139 2.67 11.55 11.46
N LEU A 140 3.37 10.65 12.17
CA LEU A 140 3.04 9.24 12.26
C LEU A 140 2.91 8.81 13.72
N LYS A 141 1.90 7.98 14.01
CA LYS A 141 1.86 7.16 15.22
C LYS A 141 2.26 5.74 14.84
N PHE A 142 3.13 5.10 15.61
CA PHE A 142 3.47 3.70 15.37
C PHE A 142 3.57 2.89 16.66
N ASP A 143 3.10 1.65 16.60
CA ASP A 143 3.06 0.71 17.73
C ASP A 143 3.82 -0.57 17.34
N ILE A 144 4.63 -1.09 18.27
CA ILE A 144 5.50 -2.27 18.06
C ILE A 144 5.04 -3.39 18.99
N SER A 145 4.94 -4.62 18.47
CA SER A 145 4.61 -5.82 19.26
C SER A 145 5.41 -7.05 18.88
#